data_AF-A0A533W7C2-F1
#
_entry.id   AF-A0A533W7C2-F1
#
_cell.length_a   1.000
_cell.length_b   1.000
_cell.length_c   1.000
_cell.angle_alpha   90.00
_cell.angle_beta   90.00
_cell.angle_gamma   90.00
#
_symmetry.space_group_name_H-M   'P 1'
#
loop_
_entity.id
_entity.type
_entity.pdbx_description
1 polymer ?
#
loop_
_entity_poly.entity_id
_entity_poly.type
_entity_poly.pdbx_seq_one_letter_code
_entity_poly.pdbx_strand_id
1 'polypeptide(L)'
;MPSQGGELDATVLAVSTTYAQADVLLSVTTGFDQTAKSEAAVADVTLLPGTSNQITADFVRSEAVATSSGVSGSSELVNLQVTGQTITVSGQPNQSFTIPGVLTLVINEQIVSSGGGTNSITVNALDLTTISGIRVIVSSAHSDITCVTPPPPVQKNFMTGGGFIVVNGYHANFGFVAGFKPGRTTPSGQLTYLDHGAGMKVKGDVTSYSGSGNTRTFGGPAEINGAPGYTFSVTATDNGEPGKGSDYFSITLSNPSGFHYHAENYLGGGNIKLHA
;
A
#
# COMPACT_ATOMS: atom_id res chain seq x y z
N MET A 1 9.86 -15.55 2.63
CA MET A 1 9.22 -16.18 1.43
C MET A 1 10.00 -17.42 1.00
N PRO A 2 9.45 -18.33 0.17
CA PRO A 2 10.21 -19.43 -0.43
C PRO A 2 11.40 -18.94 -1.27
N SER A 3 12.41 -19.80 -1.47
CA SER A 3 13.65 -19.45 -2.18
C SER A 3 13.48 -19.19 -3.69
N GLN A 4 12.38 -19.66 -4.29
CA GLN A 4 12.03 -19.35 -5.68
C GLN A 4 11.26 -18.03 -5.82
N GLY A 5 11.13 -17.29 -4.71
CA GLY A 5 10.28 -16.13 -4.67
C GLY A 5 8.84 -16.48 -4.31
N GLY A 6 7.95 -15.51 -4.49
CA GLY A 6 6.55 -15.63 -4.14
C GLY A 6 5.90 -14.27 -3.91
N GLU A 7 4.69 -14.32 -3.40
CA GLU A 7 4.01 -13.14 -2.90
C GLU A 7 3.29 -13.48 -1.60
N LEU A 8 3.36 -12.56 -0.65
CA LEU A 8 2.58 -12.57 0.58
C LEU A 8 1.86 -11.24 0.67
N ASP A 9 0.54 -11.30 0.86
CA ASP A 9 -0.29 -10.15 1.15
C ASP A 9 -0.92 -10.28 2.54
N ALA A 10 -1.23 -9.14 3.13
CA ALA A 10 -2.07 -9.06 4.31
C ALA A 10 -2.94 -7.81 4.22
N THR A 11 -4.24 -7.97 4.44
CA THR A 11 -5.17 -6.86 4.61
C THR A 11 -5.74 -6.92 6.03
N VAL A 12 -5.17 -6.12 6.93
CA VAL A 12 -5.84 -5.77 8.19
C VAL A 12 -6.76 -4.61 7.87
N LEU A 13 -7.99 -4.60 8.39
CA LEU A 13 -8.97 -3.63 7.91
C LEU A 13 -8.87 -2.28 8.66
N ALA A 14 -8.47 -2.32 9.93
CA ALA A 14 -8.27 -1.15 10.78
C ALA A 14 -7.34 -1.51 11.94
N VAL A 15 -6.59 -0.53 12.41
CA VAL A 15 -5.80 -0.59 13.64
C VAL A 15 -6.29 0.52 14.55
N SER A 16 -6.60 0.19 15.80
CA SER A 16 -6.95 1.17 16.82
C SER A 16 -6.30 0.77 18.14
N THR A 17 -5.40 1.63 18.60
CA THR A 17 -4.65 1.49 19.86
C THR A 17 -4.70 2.83 20.61
N THR A 18 -4.19 2.86 21.85
CA THR A 18 -4.05 4.11 22.61
C THR A 18 -3.18 5.16 21.89
N TYR A 19 -2.24 4.72 21.04
CA TYR A 19 -1.22 5.60 20.43
C TYR A 19 -1.38 5.80 18.93
N ALA A 20 -2.19 4.97 18.26
CA ALA A 20 -2.34 4.99 16.81
C ALA A 20 -3.71 4.48 16.38
N GLN A 21 -4.33 5.18 15.44
CA GLN A 21 -5.52 4.77 14.71
C GLN A 21 -5.23 4.90 13.22
N ALA A 22 -5.62 3.91 12.42
CA ALA A 22 -5.49 3.96 10.97
C ALA A 22 -6.29 2.85 10.28
N ASP A 23 -6.61 3.03 9.00
CA ASP A 23 -7.16 2.00 8.13
C ASP A 23 -6.06 1.41 7.25
N VAL A 24 -5.75 0.12 7.42
CA VAL A 24 -4.71 -0.54 6.61
C VAL A 24 -5.32 -0.94 5.26
N LEU A 25 -4.63 -0.59 4.18
CA LEU A 25 -5.12 -0.80 2.81
C LEU A 25 -4.42 -1.98 2.15
N LEU A 26 -3.09 -2.03 2.28
CA LEU A 26 -2.25 -3.01 1.62
C LEU A 26 -1.00 -3.27 2.45
N SER A 27 -0.59 -4.53 2.51
CA SER A 27 0.79 -4.92 2.74
C SER A 27 1.10 -6.05 1.77
N VAL A 28 2.09 -5.87 0.91
CA VAL A 28 2.47 -6.87 -0.08
C VAL A 28 3.99 -6.98 -0.16
N THR A 29 4.49 -8.20 -0.19
CA THR A 29 5.88 -8.50 -0.50
C THR A 29 5.93 -9.42 -1.70
N THR A 30 6.73 -9.06 -2.68
CA THR A 30 7.01 -9.82 -3.90
C THR A 30 8.49 -10.11 -4.00
N GLY A 31 8.83 -11.27 -4.56
CA GLY A 31 10.21 -11.64 -4.81
C GLY A 31 10.27 -12.49 -6.06
N PHE A 32 10.91 -11.99 -7.12
CA PHE A 32 11.15 -12.70 -8.38
C PHE A 32 12.14 -11.89 -9.22
N ASP A 33 12.73 -12.51 -10.25
CA ASP A 33 13.61 -11.85 -11.22
C ASP A 33 14.77 -11.05 -10.59
N GLN A 34 15.37 -11.59 -9.53
CA GLN A 34 16.45 -10.93 -8.75
C GLN A 34 16.05 -9.60 -8.09
N THR A 35 14.75 -9.44 -7.84
CA THR A 35 14.20 -8.27 -7.15
C THR A 35 13.27 -8.74 -6.03
N ALA A 36 13.54 -8.29 -4.81
CA ALA A 36 12.59 -8.32 -3.71
C ALA A 36 11.99 -6.92 -3.58
N LYS A 37 10.67 -6.83 -3.55
CA LYS A 37 9.94 -5.56 -3.40
C LYS A 37 8.83 -5.73 -2.37
N SER A 38 8.76 -4.79 -1.44
CA SER A 38 7.70 -4.72 -0.44
C SER A 38 7.04 -3.35 -0.46
N GLU A 39 5.74 -3.35 -0.22
CA GLU A 39 4.92 -2.16 -0.14
C GLU A 39 3.95 -2.27 1.02
N ALA A 40 3.74 -1.16 1.72
CA ALA A 40 2.67 -0.99 2.68
C ALA A 40 1.95 0.33 2.41
N ALA A 41 0.64 0.35 2.62
CA ALA A 41 -0.19 1.53 2.48
C ALA A 41 -1.30 1.56 3.54
N VAL A 42 -1.52 2.74 4.10
CA VAL A 42 -2.44 3.01 5.20
C VAL A 42 -3.15 4.34 4.95
N ALA A 43 -4.46 4.40 5.24
CA ALA A 43 -5.29 5.60 5.22
C ALA A 43 -5.60 6.10 6.65
N ASP A 44 -5.97 7.38 6.74
CA ASP A 44 -6.51 8.03 7.95
C ASP A 44 -5.67 7.81 9.20
N VAL A 45 -4.36 8.01 9.04
CA VAL A 45 -3.41 7.84 10.13
C VAL A 45 -3.63 8.95 11.15
N THR A 46 -3.86 8.56 12.40
CA THR A 46 -3.86 9.43 13.57
C THR A 46 -2.94 8.84 14.64
N LEU A 47 -1.85 9.54 14.96
CA LEU A 47 -0.95 9.20 16.06
C LEU A 47 -1.18 10.11 17.25
N LEU A 48 -1.00 9.56 18.45
CA LEU A 48 -1.24 10.23 19.73
C LEU A 48 -2.64 10.89 19.79
N PRO A 49 -3.72 10.13 19.50
CA PRO A 49 -5.06 10.68 19.40
C PRO A 49 -5.50 11.38 20.69
N GLY A 50 -6.09 12.57 20.54
CA GLY A 50 -6.60 13.36 21.69
C GLY A 50 -5.52 14.07 22.51
N THR A 51 -4.25 14.01 22.12
CA THR A 51 -3.16 14.77 22.76
C THR A 51 -2.88 16.08 22.02
N SER A 52 -2.19 17.02 22.68
CA SER A 52 -1.72 18.26 22.04
C SER A 52 -0.67 18.04 20.95
N ASN A 53 -0.09 16.84 20.88
CA ASN A 53 0.98 16.45 19.95
C ASN A 53 0.48 15.49 18.86
N GLN A 54 -0.83 15.51 18.57
CA GLN A 54 -1.44 14.66 17.57
C GLN A 54 -0.78 14.86 16.19
N ILE A 55 -0.59 13.74 15.49
CA ILE A 55 -0.07 13.70 14.13
C ILE A 55 -1.14 13.05 13.25
N THR A 56 -1.45 13.65 12.11
CA THR A 56 -2.43 13.11 11.17
C THR A 56 -1.85 13.04 9.77
N ALA A 57 -2.27 12.06 8.98
CA ALA A 57 -2.02 12.00 7.53
C ALA A 57 -3.17 11.25 6.86
N ASP A 58 -3.61 11.75 5.71
CA ASP A 58 -4.76 11.17 4.99
C ASP A 58 -4.37 9.83 4.34
N PHE A 59 -3.13 9.74 3.85
CA PHE A 59 -2.58 8.56 3.20
C PHE A 59 -1.07 8.46 3.48
N VAL A 60 -0.59 7.27 3.78
CA VAL A 60 0.81 6.97 4.07
C VAL A 60 1.20 5.65 3.38
N ARG A 61 2.21 5.71 2.51
CA ARG A 61 2.74 4.55 1.77
C ARG A 61 4.26 4.48 1.91
N SER A 62 4.78 3.27 1.99
CA SER A 62 6.22 2.96 1.97
C SER A 62 6.51 1.90 0.92
N GLU A 63 7.59 2.07 0.17
CA GLU A 63 8.09 1.11 -0.80
C GLU A 63 9.57 0.81 -0.53
N ALA A 64 9.90 -0.47 -0.49
CA ALA A 64 11.24 -1.00 -0.32
C ALA A 64 11.57 -1.91 -1.52
N VAL A 65 12.75 -1.75 -2.10
CA VAL A 65 13.24 -2.59 -3.21
C VAL A 65 14.68 -3.01 -2.90
N ALA A 66 14.94 -4.31 -2.98
CA ALA A 66 16.27 -4.88 -2.90
C ALA A 66 16.57 -5.72 -4.15
N THR A 67 17.70 -5.47 -4.78
CA THR A 67 18.22 -6.20 -5.92
C THR A 67 19.63 -6.69 -5.64
N SER A 68 20.19 -7.50 -6.54
CA SER A 68 21.59 -7.90 -6.42
C SER A 68 22.58 -6.74 -6.56
N SER A 69 22.18 -5.61 -7.15
CA SER A 69 23.04 -4.44 -7.35
C SER A 69 22.89 -3.37 -6.27
N GLY A 70 21.90 -3.48 -5.37
CA GLY A 70 21.71 -2.54 -4.28
C GLY A 70 20.27 -2.49 -3.79
N VAL A 71 19.93 -1.40 -3.12
CA VAL A 71 18.60 -1.16 -2.58
C VAL A 71 18.10 0.22 -2.93
N SER A 72 16.79 0.38 -3.02
CA SER A 72 16.13 1.67 -3.11
C SER A 72 14.86 1.67 -2.26
N GLY A 73 14.51 2.85 -1.76
CA GLY A 73 13.35 3.03 -0.91
C GLY A 73 12.68 4.37 -1.17
N SER A 74 11.37 4.45 -0.92
CA SER A 74 10.62 5.70 -0.98
C SER A 74 9.39 5.65 -0.08
N SER A 75 8.84 6.82 0.24
CA SER A 75 7.55 6.93 0.92
C SER A 75 6.72 8.07 0.33
N GLU A 76 5.41 7.92 0.34
CA GLU A 76 4.45 8.95 -0.03
C GLU A 76 3.53 9.24 1.16
N LEU A 77 3.36 10.53 1.46
CA LEU A 77 2.52 10.99 2.56
C LEU A 77 1.65 12.13 2.07
N VAL A 78 0.35 12.03 2.27
CA VAL A 78 -0.62 13.07 1.89
C VAL A 78 -1.15 13.76 3.13
N ASN A 79 -1.12 15.09 3.10
CA ASN A 79 -1.64 15.96 4.16
C ASN A 79 -1.08 15.63 5.56
N LEU A 80 0.23 15.34 5.65
CA LEU A 80 0.89 15.14 6.93
C LEU A 80 0.83 16.42 7.75
N GLN A 81 0.27 16.34 8.95
CA GLN A 81 0.16 17.44 9.89
C GLN A 81 0.66 17.01 11.27
N VAL A 82 1.34 17.92 11.97
CA VAL A 82 1.75 17.75 13.36
C VAL A 82 1.20 18.94 14.13
N THR A 83 0.40 18.70 15.16
CA THR A 83 -0.27 19.77 15.95
C THR A 83 -1.12 20.72 15.09
N GLY A 84 -1.73 20.19 14.02
CA GLY A 84 -2.51 20.96 13.05
C GLY A 84 -1.68 21.81 12.07
N GLN A 85 -0.35 21.71 12.11
CA GLN A 85 0.53 22.36 11.13
C GLN A 85 0.96 21.36 10.07
N THR A 86 0.75 21.71 8.80
CA THR A 86 1.22 20.92 7.66
C THR A 86 2.74 20.82 7.65
N ILE A 87 3.24 19.60 7.50
CA ILE A 87 4.67 19.32 7.36
C ILE A 87 4.98 19.10 5.89
N THR A 88 5.94 19.85 5.36
CA THR A 88 6.46 19.63 4.01
C THR A 88 7.27 18.34 3.95
N VAL A 89 6.83 17.38 3.13
CA VAL A 89 7.53 16.11 2.90
C VAL A 89 8.49 16.29 1.72
N SER A 90 9.78 16.18 1.98
CA SER A 90 10.84 16.44 0.99
C SER A 90 11.08 15.29 0.02
N GLY A 91 10.64 14.08 0.37
CA GLY A 91 10.97 12.84 -0.34
C GLY A 91 12.40 12.34 -0.12
N GLN A 92 13.26 13.10 0.58
CA GLN A 92 14.61 12.65 0.92
C GLN A 92 14.56 11.56 2.01
N PRO A 93 15.51 10.60 2.00
CA PRO A 93 15.61 9.63 3.09
C PRO A 93 15.86 10.31 4.45
N ASN A 94 15.25 9.77 5.50
CA ASN A 94 15.49 10.12 6.90
C ASN A 94 15.25 11.60 7.24
N GLN A 95 14.21 12.22 6.66
CA GLN A 95 13.82 13.57 7.04
C GLN A 95 13.32 13.59 8.49
N SER A 96 13.92 14.43 9.34
CA SER A 96 13.54 14.52 10.76
C SER A 96 12.75 15.79 11.07
N PHE A 97 11.66 15.64 11.82
CA PHE A 97 10.92 16.71 12.47
C PHE A 97 10.94 16.48 13.98
N THR A 98 11.35 17.48 14.76
CA THR A 98 11.49 17.35 16.21
C THR A 98 10.71 18.45 16.91
N ILE A 99 9.96 18.07 17.95
CA ILE A 99 9.45 19.00 18.95
C ILE A 99 10.35 18.83 20.20
N PRO A 100 11.24 19.79 20.49
CA PRO A 100 12.22 19.64 21.56
C PRO A 100 11.59 19.26 22.90
N GLY A 101 12.12 18.22 23.53
CA GLY A 101 11.64 17.71 24.81
C GLY A 101 10.31 16.94 24.75
N VAL A 102 9.76 16.69 23.55
CA VAL A 102 8.45 16.07 23.38
C VAL A 102 8.52 14.83 22.49
N LEU A 103 8.93 14.98 21.22
CA LEU A 103 8.96 13.88 20.26
C LEU A 103 9.91 14.17 19.08
N THR A 104 10.27 13.09 18.40
CA THR A 104 10.93 13.07 17.10
C THR A 104 10.08 12.23 16.15
N LEU A 105 9.84 12.76 14.95
CA LEU A 105 9.21 12.06 13.84
C LEU A 105 10.23 11.96 12.70
N VAL A 106 10.59 10.75 12.32
CA VAL A 106 11.38 10.48 11.11
C VAL A 106 10.43 10.10 9.99
N ILE A 107 10.52 10.83 8.87
CA ILE A 107 9.74 10.64 7.66
C ILE A 107 10.65 10.01 6.61
N ASN A 108 10.13 9.02 5.86
CA ASN A 108 10.90 8.26 4.89
C ASN A 108 12.17 7.67 5.52
N GLU A 109 12.05 7.04 6.70
CA GLU A 109 13.19 6.41 7.34
C GLU A 109 13.66 5.23 6.49
N GLN A 110 14.90 5.30 6.01
CA GLN A 110 15.50 4.24 5.21
C GLN A 110 16.69 3.65 5.98
N ILE A 111 16.53 2.41 6.39
CA ILE A 111 17.55 1.63 7.09
C ILE A 111 18.10 0.60 6.10
N VAL A 112 19.30 0.86 5.59
CA VAL A 112 19.96 0.01 4.60
C VAL A 112 21.02 -0.87 5.25
N SER A 113 21.15 -2.10 4.79
CA SER A 113 22.21 -3.01 5.20
C SER A 113 22.66 -3.87 4.03
N SER A 114 23.97 -3.98 3.85
CA SER A 114 24.60 -4.83 2.83
C SER A 114 25.73 -5.64 3.47
N GLY A 115 25.66 -6.96 3.38
CA GLY A 115 26.66 -7.86 3.97
C GLY A 115 26.40 -9.33 3.64
N GLY A 116 27.46 -10.13 3.53
CA GLY A 116 27.34 -11.57 3.26
C GLY A 116 26.64 -11.92 1.95
N GLY A 117 26.76 -11.07 0.92
CA GLY A 117 26.05 -11.21 -0.35
C GLY A 117 24.55 -10.86 -0.28
N THR A 118 24.09 -10.30 0.83
CA THR A 118 22.69 -9.86 1.01
C THR A 118 22.60 -8.35 0.99
N ASN A 119 21.67 -7.82 0.20
CA ASN A 119 21.25 -6.43 0.22
C ASN A 119 19.89 -6.36 0.88
N SER A 120 19.69 -5.43 1.81
CA SER A 120 18.43 -5.27 2.53
C SER A 120 18.13 -3.80 2.83
N ILE A 121 16.85 -3.48 2.87
CA ILE A 121 16.33 -2.17 3.22
C ILE A 121 15.02 -2.32 3.99
N THR A 122 14.88 -1.53 5.04
CA THR A 122 13.60 -1.24 5.66
C THR A 122 13.26 0.22 5.40
N VAL A 123 12.04 0.47 4.92
CA VAL A 123 11.48 1.79 4.75
C VAL A 123 10.29 1.95 5.68
N ASN A 124 10.38 2.88 6.64
CA ASN A 124 9.25 3.30 7.45
C ASN A 124 8.80 4.67 6.93
N ALA A 125 7.54 4.79 6.50
CA ALA A 125 7.05 6.09 6.05
C ALA A 125 7.01 7.10 7.21
N LEU A 126 6.61 6.66 8.40
CA LEU A 126 6.69 7.41 9.66
C LEU A 126 7.30 6.54 10.77
N ASP A 127 8.31 7.05 11.47
CA ASP A 127 8.79 6.53 12.76
C ASP A 127 8.70 7.65 13.81
N LEU A 128 7.71 7.53 14.69
CA LEU A 128 7.50 8.43 15.82
C LEU A 128 8.19 7.86 17.05
N THR A 129 9.03 8.66 17.70
CA THR A 129 9.55 8.39 19.05
C THR A 129 9.23 9.55 19.98
N THR A 130 8.55 9.28 21.09
CA THR A 130 8.27 10.28 22.14
C THR A 130 9.38 10.30 23.21
N ILE A 131 9.47 11.39 23.96
CA ILE A 131 10.43 11.51 25.08
C ILE A 131 10.18 10.47 26.20
N SER A 132 8.94 9.98 26.32
CA SER A 132 8.56 8.90 27.24
C SER A 132 8.95 7.50 26.75
N GLY A 133 9.57 7.37 25.58
CA GLY A 133 10.01 6.10 25.02
C GLY A 133 8.94 5.33 24.22
N ILE A 134 7.75 5.91 24.02
CA ILE A 134 6.76 5.35 23.08
C ILE A 134 7.30 5.47 21.67
N ARG A 135 7.34 4.36 20.94
CA ARG A 135 7.69 4.30 19.51
C ARG A 135 6.52 3.76 18.69
N VAL A 136 6.17 4.45 17.60
CA VAL A 136 5.13 4.02 16.66
C VAL A 136 5.68 4.11 15.24
N ILE A 137 5.63 2.98 14.53
CA ILE A 137 6.02 2.88 13.12
C ILE A 137 4.74 2.74 12.29
N VAL A 138 4.61 3.55 11.24
CA VAL A 138 3.47 3.49 10.31
C VAL A 138 3.98 3.22 8.91
N SER A 139 3.33 2.28 8.22
CA SER A 139 3.68 1.83 6.87
C SER A 139 5.15 1.45 6.79
N SER A 140 5.46 0.23 7.23
CA SER A 140 6.80 -0.34 7.18
C SER A 140 6.88 -1.36 6.05
N ALA A 141 7.85 -1.20 5.16
CA ALA A 141 8.17 -2.16 4.11
C ALA A 141 9.61 -2.62 4.27
N HIS A 142 9.82 -3.94 4.36
CA HIS A 142 11.15 -4.54 4.40
C HIS A 142 11.38 -5.40 3.16
N SER A 143 12.54 -5.24 2.52
CA SER A 143 12.97 -6.09 1.42
C SER A 143 14.43 -6.45 1.57
N ASP A 144 14.73 -7.72 1.33
CA ASP A 144 16.08 -8.26 1.31
C ASP A 144 16.24 -9.29 0.19
N ILE A 145 17.45 -9.39 -0.32
CA ILE A 145 17.83 -10.41 -1.30
C ILE A 145 19.26 -10.88 -1.06
N THR A 146 19.43 -12.19 -0.90
CA THR A 146 20.74 -12.83 -0.96
C THR A 146 21.07 -13.17 -2.40
N CYS A 147 22.16 -12.60 -2.91
CA CYS A 147 22.57 -12.69 -4.30
C CYS A 147 23.17 -14.08 -4.57
N VAL A 148 22.33 -14.99 -5.03
CA VAL A 148 22.72 -16.31 -5.53
C VAL A 148 22.34 -16.42 -7.00
N THR A 149 22.81 -17.47 -7.67
CA THR A 149 22.40 -17.77 -9.05
C THR A 149 20.87 -17.85 -9.13
N PRO A 150 20.22 -17.07 -10.01
CA PRO A 150 18.77 -16.96 -10.02
C PRO A 150 18.12 -18.28 -10.45
N PRO A 151 16.99 -18.67 -9.83
CA PRO A 151 16.14 -19.72 -10.38
C PRO A 151 15.62 -19.29 -11.76
N PRO A 152 15.23 -20.25 -12.63
CA PRO A 152 14.61 -19.94 -13.92
C PRO A 152 13.39 -19.03 -13.74
N PRO A 153 13.14 -18.08 -14.66
CA PRO A 153 11.94 -17.25 -14.62
C PRO A 153 10.67 -18.10 -14.59
N VAL A 154 9.74 -17.71 -13.73
CA VAL A 154 8.43 -18.36 -13.63
C VAL A 154 7.39 -17.43 -14.24
N GLN A 155 6.50 -17.98 -15.08
CA GLN A 155 5.40 -17.23 -15.66
C GLN A 155 4.51 -16.65 -14.56
N LYS A 156 4.17 -15.36 -14.68
CA LYS A 156 3.29 -14.60 -13.80
C LYS A 156 2.55 -13.55 -14.61
N ASN A 157 1.39 -13.13 -14.12
CA ASN A 157 0.68 -11.97 -14.63
C ASN A 157 -0.30 -11.49 -13.56
N PHE A 158 0.13 -10.55 -12.75
CA PHE A 158 -0.70 -9.99 -11.67
C PHE A 158 -0.40 -8.52 -11.47
N MET A 159 -1.30 -7.82 -10.78
CA MET A 159 -1.13 -6.43 -10.39
C MET A 159 -1.12 -6.28 -8.88
N THR A 160 -0.38 -5.29 -8.40
CA THR A 160 -0.48 -4.76 -7.03
C THR A 160 -0.87 -3.29 -7.14
N GLY A 161 -1.61 -2.76 -6.17
CA GLY A 161 -1.81 -1.33 -6.10
C GLY A 161 -2.30 -0.87 -4.74
N GLY A 162 -1.80 0.28 -4.30
CA GLY A 162 -2.23 0.94 -3.07
C GLY A 162 -2.25 2.44 -3.31
N GLY A 163 -3.35 3.09 -2.97
CA GLY A 163 -3.55 4.49 -3.29
C GLY A 163 -4.96 4.98 -3.02
N PHE A 164 -5.31 6.10 -3.61
CA PHE A 164 -6.68 6.62 -3.58
C PHE A 164 -7.03 7.36 -4.87
N ILE A 165 -8.32 7.40 -5.14
CA ILE A 165 -8.94 8.31 -6.11
C ILE A 165 -9.77 9.36 -5.36
N VAL A 166 -10.06 10.49 -6.00
CA VAL A 166 -10.98 11.49 -5.45
C VAL A 166 -12.35 11.29 -6.07
N VAL A 167 -13.35 11.04 -5.23
CA VAL A 167 -14.76 10.81 -5.59
C VAL A 167 -15.62 11.85 -4.88
N ASN A 168 -16.31 12.71 -5.63
CA ASN A 168 -17.14 13.78 -5.08
C ASN A 168 -16.45 14.67 -4.03
N GLY A 169 -15.13 14.88 -4.18
CA GLY A 169 -14.31 15.69 -3.26
C GLY A 169 -13.81 14.95 -2.02
N TYR A 170 -14.13 13.67 -1.86
CA TYR A 170 -13.63 12.82 -0.78
C TYR A 170 -12.62 11.81 -1.32
N HIS A 171 -11.69 11.37 -0.46
CA HIS A 171 -10.81 10.26 -0.81
C HIS A 171 -11.61 8.96 -0.86
N ALA A 172 -11.29 8.13 -1.85
CA ALA A 172 -11.67 6.73 -1.87
C ALA A 172 -10.40 5.89 -1.99
N ASN A 173 -9.97 5.37 -0.85
CA ASN A 173 -8.73 4.63 -0.68
C ASN A 173 -8.90 3.19 -1.18
N PHE A 174 -7.85 2.62 -1.78
CA PHE A 174 -7.83 1.22 -2.17
C PHE A 174 -6.47 0.57 -1.87
N GLY A 175 -6.52 -0.73 -1.70
CA GLY A 175 -5.37 -1.61 -1.71
C GLY A 175 -5.76 -2.93 -2.34
N PHE A 176 -4.95 -3.45 -3.26
CA PHE A 176 -5.22 -4.72 -3.87
C PHE A 176 -3.96 -5.46 -4.32
N VAL A 177 -4.16 -6.76 -4.46
CA VAL A 177 -3.35 -7.59 -5.34
C VAL A 177 -4.29 -8.51 -6.11
N ALA A 178 -4.04 -8.72 -7.41
CA ALA A 178 -4.93 -9.51 -8.24
C ALA A 178 -4.19 -10.14 -9.42
N GLY A 179 -4.37 -11.45 -9.64
CA GLY A 179 -4.00 -12.11 -10.88
C GLY A 179 -3.30 -13.44 -10.72
N PHE A 180 -2.63 -13.88 -11.79
CA PHE A 180 -1.90 -15.14 -11.87
C PHE A 180 -0.53 -15.00 -11.19
N LYS A 181 -0.46 -15.46 -9.94
CA LYS A 181 0.79 -15.51 -9.16
C LYS A 181 1.82 -16.45 -9.84
N PRO A 182 3.12 -16.34 -9.51
CA PRO A 182 4.16 -17.17 -10.13
C PRO A 182 3.81 -18.67 -10.17
N GLY A 183 3.73 -19.22 -11.38
CA GLY A 183 3.49 -20.65 -11.63
C GLY A 183 2.04 -21.10 -11.41
N ARG A 184 1.11 -20.15 -11.25
CA ARG A 184 -0.31 -20.43 -11.04
C ARG A 184 -1.12 -20.15 -12.30
N THR A 185 -2.11 -21.02 -12.54
CA THR A 185 -3.08 -20.90 -13.65
C THR A 185 -4.45 -20.43 -13.19
N THR A 186 -4.66 -20.27 -11.88
CA THR A 186 -5.88 -19.70 -11.29
C THR A 186 -5.53 -18.35 -10.67
N PRO A 187 -6.30 -17.29 -10.94
CA PRO A 187 -6.04 -15.99 -10.34
C PRO A 187 -6.42 -16.00 -8.86
N SER A 188 -5.72 -15.18 -8.08
CA SER A 188 -6.02 -14.97 -6.67
C SER A 188 -5.62 -13.57 -6.23
N GLY A 189 -6.02 -13.21 -5.02
CA GLY A 189 -5.68 -11.95 -4.37
C GLY A 189 -6.87 -11.35 -3.64
N GLN A 190 -6.69 -10.11 -3.20
CA GLN A 190 -7.64 -9.40 -2.34
C GLN A 190 -7.79 -7.96 -2.78
N LEU A 191 -8.95 -7.38 -2.47
CA LEU A 191 -9.25 -5.96 -2.58
C LEU A 191 -9.73 -5.43 -1.23
N THR A 192 -9.21 -4.27 -0.83
CA THR A 192 -9.78 -3.39 0.18
C THR A 192 -10.10 -2.05 -0.50
N TYR A 193 -11.30 -1.52 -0.28
CA TYR A 193 -11.71 -0.20 -0.78
C TYR A 193 -12.51 0.56 0.28
N LEU A 194 -12.16 1.81 0.55
CA LEU A 194 -12.80 2.67 1.54
C LEU A 194 -13.20 3.97 0.86
N ASP A 195 -14.49 4.18 0.65
CA ASP A 195 -15.00 5.47 0.18
C ASP A 195 -15.51 6.31 1.36
N HIS A 196 -14.81 7.41 1.63
CA HIS A 196 -15.13 8.29 2.76
C HIS A 196 -16.37 9.14 2.52
N GLY A 197 -16.68 9.48 1.26
CA GLY A 197 -17.87 10.24 0.91
C GLY A 197 -19.15 9.41 1.06
N ALA A 198 -19.06 8.12 0.71
CA ALA A 198 -20.15 7.16 0.85
C ALA A 198 -20.20 6.47 2.22
N GLY A 199 -19.15 6.59 3.05
CA GLY A 199 -19.02 5.87 4.31
C GLY A 199 -18.99 4.35 4.12
N MET A 200 -18.35 3.89 3.04
CA MET A 200 -18.42 2.52 2.57
C MET A 200 -17.07 1.83 2.66
N LYS A 201 -17.06 0.62 3.21
CA LYS A 201 -15.87 -0.23 3.32
C LYS A 201 -16.11 -1.56 2.63
N VAL A 202 -15.24 -1.90 1.69
CA VAL A 202 -15.37 -3.08 0.84
C VAL A 202 -14.18 -3.99 1.05
N LYS A 203 -14.47 -5.29 1.19
CA LYS A 203 -13.51 -6.37 1.05
C LYS A 203 -13.91 -7.24 -0.12
N GLY A 204 -12.96 -7.64 -0.94
CA GLY A 204 -13.20 -8.50 -2.09
C GLY A 204 -12.16 -9.60 -2.21
N ASP A 205 -12.61 -10.80 -2.57
CA ASP A 205 -11.73 -11.92 -2.93
C ASP A 205 -11.65 -12.04 -4.45
N VAL A 206 -10.44 -12.06 -5.00
CA VAL A 206 -10.23 -12.12 -6.45
C VAL A 206 -10.45 -13.54 -6.94
N THR A 207 -11.46 -13.71 -7.79
CA THR A 207 -11.77 -15.00 -8.47
C THR A 207 -11.66 -14.91 -9.99
N SER A 208 -11.56 -13.71 -10.54
CA SER A 208 -11.42 -13.46 -11.98
C SER A 208 -10.35 -12.41 -12.24
N TYR A 209 -9.63 -12.56 -13.34
CA TYR A 209 -8.60 -11.64 -13.78
C TYR A 209 -8.37 -11.78 -15.29
N SER A 210 -8.37 -10.66 -16.01
CA SER A 210 -8.17 -10.60 -17.45
C SER A 210 -7.61 -9.24 -17.87
N GLY A 211 -7.24 -9.10 -19.14
CA GLY A 211 -6.78 -7.83 -19.73
C GLY A 211 -5.53 -7.98 -20.56
N SER A 212 -5.06 -6.86 -21.10
CA SER A 212 -3.92 -6.80 -22.03
C SER A 212 -3.17 -5.48 -21.90
N GLY A 213 -1.94 -5.42 -22.43
CA GLY A 213 -1.09 -4.25 -22.25
C GLY A 213 -0.84 -3.99 -20.77
N ASN A 214 -1.00 -2.73 -20.36
CA ASN A 214 -0.83 -2.26 -18.99
C ASN A 214 -2.14 -2.20 -18.17
N THR A 215 -3.26 -2.64 -18.73
CA THR A 215 -4.57 -2.62 -18.07
C THR A 215 -5.05 -4.01 -17.73
N ARG A 216 -5.62 -4.18 -16.54
CA ARG A 216 -6.28 -5.43 -16.10
C ARG A 216 -7.63 -5.14 -15.49
N THR A 217 -8.53 -6.09 -15.67
CA THR A 217 -9.81 -6.15 -14.97
C THR A 217 -9.83 -7.38 -14.09
N PHE A 218 -10.24 -7.21 -12.84
CA PHE A 218 -10.38 -8.29 -11.88
C PHE A 218 -11.64 -8.11 -11.04
N GLY A 219 -12.06 -9.16 -10.36
CA GLY A 219 -13.31 -9.14 -9.62
C GLY A 219 -13.65 -10.46 -8.96
N GLY A 220 -14.71 -10.43 -8.17
CA GLY A 220 -15.18 -11.57 -7.40
C GLY A 220 -16.25 -11.19 -6.38
N PRO A 221 -16.54 -12.09 -5.41
CA PRO A 221 -17.44 -11.79 -4.31
C PRO A 221 -16.86 -10.68 -3.41
N ALA A 222 -17.76 -9.91 -2.80
CA ALA A 222 -17.43 -8.83 -1.89
C ALA A 222 -18.34 -8.78 -0.66
N GLU A 223 -17.79 -8.21 0.39
CA GLU A 223 -18.51 -7.71 1.56
C GLU A 223 -18.49 -6.18 1.54
N ILE A 224 -19.65 -5.56 1.83
CA ILE A 224 -19.75 -4.11 2.04
C ILE A 224 -20.16 -3.88 3.49
N ASN A 225 -19.35 -3.13 4.23
CA ASN A 225 -19.51 -2.87 5.67
C ASN A 225 -19.69 -4.16 6.49
N GLY A 226 -19.00 -5.24 6.08
CA GLY A 226 -19.08 -6.57 6.70
C GLY A 226 -20.32 -7.40 6.32
N ALA A 227 -21.21 -6.88 5.46
CA ALA A 227 -22.34 -7.63 4.93
C ALA A 227 -21.95 -8.32 3.62
N PRO A 228 -22.10 -9.66 3.49
CA PRO A 228 -21.79 -10.39 2.25
C PRO A 228 -22.91 -10.24 1.22
N GLY A 229 -22.69 -10.83 0.03
CA GLY A 229 -23.70 -10.91 -1.04
C GLY A 229 -23.54 -9.85 -2.14
N TYR A 230 -22.42 -9.14 -2.13
CA TYR A 230 -22.04 -8.20 -3.17
C TYR A 230 -21.01 -8.82 -4.11
N THR A 231 -20.82 -8.18 -5.25
CA THR A 231 -19.71 -8.45 -6.17
C THR A 231 -18.98 -7.16 -6.47
N PHE A 232 -17.71 -7.29 -6.79
CA PHE A 232 -16.89 -6.17 -7.26
C PHE A 232 -16.25 -6.48 -8.61
N SER A 233 -16.04 -5.44 -9.39
CA SER A 233 -15.17 -5.45 -10.57
C SER A 233 -14.31 -4.19 -10.55
N VAL A 234 -13.01 -4.38 -10.66
CA VAL A 234 -12.02 -3.30 -10.74
C VAL A 234 -11.33 -3.35 -12.09
N THR A 235 -11.15 -2.17 -12.70
CA THR A 235 -10.20 -1.95 -13.80
C THR A 235 -9.06 -1.09 -13.28
N ALA A 236 -7.83 -1.60 -13.43
CA ALA A 236 -6.60 -0.96 -13.00
C ALA A 236 -5.64 -0.82 -14.19
N THR A 237 -5.01 0.35 -14.32
CA THR A 237 -4.02 0.64 -15.37
C THR A 237 -2.74 1.22 -14.76
N ASP A 238 -1.60 0.59 -15.09
CA ASP A 238 -0.24 1.02 -14.74
C ASP A 238 0.32 1.89 -15.88
N ASN A 239 0.29 3.21 -15.74
CA ASN A 239 0.72 4.17 -16.76
C ASN A 239 2.03 4.89 -16.41
N GLY A 240 2.58 4.70 -15.21
CA GLY A 240 3.93 5.18 -14.91
C GLY A 240 4.29 5.20 -13.43
N GLU A 241 5.57 5.46 -13.17
CA GLU A 241 6.13 5.62 -11.83
C GLU A 241 6.69 7.03 -11.63
N PRO A 242 6.18 7.81 -10.64
CA PRO A 242 5.11 7.47 -9.70
C PRO A 242 3.71 7.50 -10.33
N GLY A 243 2.80 6.65 -9.83
CA GLY A 243 1.46 6.47 -10.35
C GLY A 243 0.49 7.64 -10.18
N LYS A 244 0.76 8.57 -9.25
CA LYS A 244 -0.09 9.75 -9.02
C LYS A 244 -0.30 10.56 -10.31
N GLY A 245 -1.56 10.79 -10.67
CA GLY A 245 -1.97 11.52 -11.87
C GLY A 245 -1.75 10.78 -13.20
N SER A 246 -1.22 9.55 -13.16
CA SER A 246 -0.91 8.74 -14.35
C SER A 246 -1.71 7.44 -14.36
N ASP A 247 -1.63 6.68 -13.27
CA ASP A 247 -2.33 5.42 -13.07
C ASP A 247 -3.83 5.64 -12.91
N TYR A 248 -4.60 4.64 -13.31
CA TYR A 248 -6.05 4.70 -13.32
C TYR A 248 -6.67 3.58 -12.50
N PHE A 249 -7.69 3.91 -11.72
CA PHE A 249 -8.48 2.97 -10.95
C PHE A 249 -9.97 3.24 -11.16
N SER A 250 -10.72 2.17 -11.45
CA SER A 250 -12.17 2.18 -11.57
C SER A 250 -12.73 0.97 -10.84
N ILE A 251 -13.79 1.16 -10.06
CA ILE A 251 -14.48 0.11 -9.32
C ILE A 251 -15.98 0.18 -9.57
N THR A 252 -16.58 -0.98 -9.76
CA THR A 252 -18.03 -1.17 -9.78
C THR A 252 -18.39 -2.21 -8.71
N LEU A 253 -19.42 -1.91 -7.92
CA LEU A 253 -20.00 -2.83 -6.94
C LEU A 253 -21.46 -3.06 -7.28
N SER A 254 -21.93 -4.29 -7.10
CA SER A 254 -23.33 -4.62 -7.35
C SER A 254 -23.84 -5.72 -6.43
N ASN A 255 -25.16 -5.87 -6.34
CA ASN A 255 -25.77 -7.09 -5.79
C ASN A 255 -27.04 -7.46 -6.58
N PRO A 256 -27.55 -8.71 -6.43
CA PRO A 256 -28.76 -9.15 -7.11
C PRO A 256 -30.05 -8.41 -6.71
N SER A 257 -30.02 -7.66 -5.60
CA SER A 257 -31.17 -6.86 -5.12
C SER A 257 -31.25 -5.47 -5.77
N GLY A 258 -30.36 -5.16 -6.73
CA GLY A 258 -30.36 -3.91 -7.47
C GLY A 258 -29.47 -2.80 -6.89
N PHE A 259 -28.65 -3.09 -5.86
CA PHE A 259 -27.59 -2.17 -5.45
C PHE A 259 -26.58 -2.01 -6.58
N HIS A 260 -26.18 -0.76 -6.83
CA HIS A 260 -25.13 -0.42 -7.78
C HIS A 260 -24.34 0.78 -7.27
N TYR A 261 -23.03 0.67 -7.34
CA TYR A 261 -22.08 1.73 -7.04
C TYR A 261 -20.96 1.73 -8.08
N HIS A 262 -20.51 2.91 -8.48
CA HIS A 262 -19.40 3.06 -9.41
C HIS A 262 -18.58 4.29 -9.04
N ALA A 263 -17.25 4.14 -9.08
CA ALA A 263 -16.31 5.23 -8.89
C ALA A 263 -15.05 4.97 -9.71
N GLU A 264 -14.50 6.04 -10.27
CA GLU A 264 -13.28 5.97 -11.06
C GLU A 264 -12.55 7.31 -11.08
N ASN A 265 -11.22 7.26 -11.17
CA ASN A 265 -10.39 8.42 -11.44
C ASN A 265 -8.94 8.01 -11.72
N TYR A 266 -8.15 8.98 -12.15
CA TYR A 266 -6.69 8.91 -11.99
C TYR A 266 -6.31 9.01 -10.51
N LEU A 267 -5.19 8.39 -10.13
CA LEU A 267 -4.76 8.36 -8.74
C LEU A 267 -4.45 9.76 -8.19
N GLY A 268 -5.04 10.09 -7.05
CA GLY A 268 -4.69 11.28 -6.26
C GLY A 268 -3.39 11.10 -5.45
N GLY A 269 -3.02 9.84 -5.21
CA GLY A 269 -1.78 9.39 -4.60
C GLY A 269 -1.70 7.85 -4.62
N GLY A 270 -0.51 7.30 -4.40
CA GLY A 270 -0.25 5.87 -4.50
C GLY A 270 0.26 5.42 -5.87
N ASN A 271 0.26 4.10 -6.08
CA ASN A 271 0.79 3.47 -7.29
C ASN A 271 0.04 2.18 -7.62
N ILE A 272 -0.08 1.86 -8.91
CA ILE A 272 -0.50 0.57 -9.45
C ILE A 272 0.69 0.00 -10.23
N LYS A 273 0.96 -1.29 -10.06
CA LYS A 273 2.08 -1.95 -10.74
C LYS A 273 1.64 -3.26 -11.37
N LEU A 274 1.96 -3.42 -12.65
CA LEU A 274 1.85 -4.69 -13.37
C LEU A 274 3.13 -5.52 -13.23
N HIS A 275 2.95 -6.81 -12.95
CA HIS A 275 4.00 -7.83 -12.88
C HIS A 275 3.69 -8.92 -13.90
N ALA A 276 4.30 -8.85 -15.08
CA ALA A 276 4.05 -9.74 -16.22
C ALA A 276 5.35 -10.17 -16.90
#